data_AF-A0A7R8X1R0-F1
#
_entry.id   AF-A0A7R8X1R0-F1
#
_cell.length_a   1.000
_cell.length_b   1.000
_cell.length_c   1.000
_cell.angle_alpha   90.00
_cell.angle_beta   90.00
_cell.angle_gamma   90.00
#
_symmetry.space_group_name_H-M   'P 1'
#
loop_
_entity.id
_entity.type
_entity.pdbx_description
1 polymer ?
#
loop_
_entity_poly.entity_id
_entity_poly.type
_entity_poly.pdbx_seq_one_letter_code
_entity_poly.pdbx_strand_id
1 'polypeptide(L)' 'MRLSGNLEGEMETLNKEMSRLRMDKLGAWRISKVNENFELSPSYPRYVIVPAGITDQMLVEVAKFRGSRRFPAVVW' A
#
# COMPACT_ATOMS: atom_id res chain seq x y z
N MET A 1 10.89 10.78 20.15
CA MET A 1 11.30 9.46 19.61
C MET A 1 10.19 8.44 19.93
N ARG A 2 9.09 8.43 19.16
CA ARG A 2 7.89 7.57 19.41
C ARG A 2 7.18 7.16 18.10
N LEU A 3 7.89 7.13 16.98
CA LEU A 3 7.27 6.87 15.66
C LEU A 3 7.32 5.39 15.25
N SER A 4 8.19 4.57 15.84
CA SER A 4 8.35 3.17 15.47
C SER A 4 7.16 2.29 15.87
N GLY A 5 6.55 2.53 17.03
CA GLY A 5 5.43 1.71 17.52
C GLY A 5 4.14 1.82 16.70
N ASN A 6 3.98 2.88 15.89
CA ASN A 6 2.79 3.06 15.05
C ASN A 6 2.90 2.31 13.70
N LEU A 7 4.11 2.15 13.17
CA LEU A 7 4.34 1.52 11.86
C LEU A 7 4.03 0.02 11.87
N GLU A 8 4.45 -0.66 12.94
CA GLU A 8 4.20 -2.09 13.12
C GLU A 8 2.71 -2.38 13.29
N GLY A 9 1.98 -1.55 14.04
CA GLY A 9 0.54 -1.70 14.25
C GLY A 9 -0.30 -1.53 12.99
N GLU A 10 0.05 -0.55 12.13
CA GLU A 10 -0.62 -0.35 10.84
C GLU A 10 -0.39 -1.53 9.89
N MET A 11 0.86 -2.02 9.80
CA MET A 11 1.20 -3.17 8.97
C MET A 11 0.50 -4.45 9.45
N GLU A 12 0.47 -4.67 10.77
CA GLU A 12 -0.23 -5.82 11.37
C GLU A 12 -1.74 -5.81 11.06
N THR A 13 -2.36 -4.64 11.15
CA THR A 13 -3.79 -4.49 10.82
C THR A 13 -4.05 -4.80 9.35
N LEU A 14 -3.21 -4.29 8.44
CA LEU A 14 -3.34 -4.55 7.01
C LEU A 14 -3.14 -6.05 6.67
N ASN A 15 -2.17 -6.70 7.33
CA ASN A 15 -1.95 -8.14 7.16
C ASN A 15 -3.16 -8.96 7.63
N LYS A 16 -3.79 -8.60 8.76
CA LYS A 16 -5.03 -9.24 9.21
C LYS A 16 -6.15 -9.11 8.18
N GLU A 17 -6.32 -7.93 7.59
CA GLU A 17 -7.33 -7.71 6.54
C GLU A 17 -7.01 -8.50 5.27
N MET A 18 -5.75 -8.58 4.86
CA MET A 18 -5.31 -9.42 3.73
C MET A 18 -5.67 -10.89 3.93
N SER A 19 -5.41 -11.43 5.13
CA SER A 19 -5.75 -12.81 5.50
C SER A 19 -7.27 -13.02 5.58
N ARG A 20 -8.01 -12.07 6.14
CA ARG A 20 -9.48 -12.10 6.23
C ARG A 20 -10.11 -12.17 4.83
N LEU A 21 -9.56 -11.42 3.88
CA LEU A 21 -9.98 -11.38 2.47
C LEU A 21 -9.37 -12.48 1.61
N ARG A 22 -8.50 -13.33 2.16
CA ARG A 22 -7.81 -14.44 1.47
C ARG A 22 -6.95 -13.99 0.29
N MET A 23 -6.45 -12.76 0.36
CA MET A 23 -5.59 -12.18 -0.68
C MET A 23 -4.15 -12.68 -0.60
N ASP A 24 -3.77 -13.24 0.54
CA ASP A 24 -2.47 -13.83 0.86
C ASP A 24 -2.23 -15.20 0.21
N LYS A 25 -3.28 -15.91 -0.23
CA LYS A 25 -3.18 -17.35 -0.59
C LYS A 25 -2.57 -17.67 -1.95
N LEU A 26 -2.68 -16.77 -2.92
CA LEU A 26 -2.33 -17.06 -4.34
C LEU A 26 -1.15 -16.23 -4.84
N GLY A 27 -0.53 -15.41 -3.99
CA GLY A 27 0.57 -14.53 -4.40
C GLY A 27 0.20 -13.51 -5.47
N ALA A 28 -1.10 -13.31 -5.75
CA ALA A 28 -1.58 -12.35 -6.74
C ALA A 28 -1.45 -10.89 -6.26
N TRP A 29 -1.27 -10.70 -4.96
CA TRP A 29 -1.29 -9.41 -4.28
C TRP A 29 -0.05 -9.24 -3.41
N ARG A 30 0.42 -8.00 -3.28
CA ARG A 30 1.49 -7.61 -2.36
C ARG A 30 1.16 -6.31 -1.65
N ILE A 31 1.77 -6.10 -0.50
CA ILE A 31 1.77 -4.81 0.18
C ILE A 31 2.92 -3.98 -0.40
N SER A 32 2.63 -2.77 -0.85
CA SER A 32 3.62 -1.77 -1.26
C SER A 32 3.88 -0.79 -0.13
N LYS A 33 5.15 -0.43 0.05
CA LYS A 33 5.64 0.61 0.97
C LYS A 33 5.99 1.91 0.23
N VAL A 34 5.62 2.04 -1.05
CA VAL A 34 5.97 3.20 -1.88
C VAL A 34 5.48 4.53 -1.29
N ASN A 35 4.46 4.49 -0.43
CA ASN A 35 3.89 5.67 0.22
C ASN A 35 4.16 5.72 1.73
N GLU A 36 5.16 4.98 2.24
CA GLU A 36 5.43 4.86 3.68
C GLU A 36 5.61 6.22 4.36
N ASN A 37 6.24 7.18 3.68
CA ASN A 37 6.45 8.55 4.16
C ASN A 37 5.41 9.57 3.65
N PHE A 38 4.33 9.12 3.03
CA PHE A 38 3.27 9.95 2.42
C PHE A 38 3.75 10.87 1.28
N GLU A 39 4.95 10.64 0.73
CA GLU A 39 5.55 11.48 -0.32
C GLU A 39 4.83 11.30 -1.67
N LEU A 40 4.49 10.06 -2.03
CA LEU A 40 3.85 9.77 -3.31
C LEU A 40 2.42 10.30 -3.35
N SER A 41 1.62 10.06 -2.33
CA SER A 41 0.24 10.55 -2.20
C SER A 41 -0.08 10.85 -0.74
N PRO A 42 -0.09 12.14 -0.34
CA PRO A 42 -0.35 12.54 1.05
C PRO A 42 -1.72 12.12 1.60
N SER A 43 -2.70 11.89 0.71
CA SER A 43 -4.05 11.47 1.08
C SER A 43 -4.25 9.95 1.12
N TYR A 44 -3.22 9.16 0.79
CA TYR A 44 -3.26 7.70 0.86
C TYR A 44 -2.63 7.18 2.15
N PRO A 45 -3.01 5.98 2.61
CA PRO A 45 -2.33 5.32 3.71
C PRO A 45 -0.86 5.04 3.37
N ARG A 46 -0.04 4.75 4.40
CA ARG A 46 1.38 4.42 4.27
C ARG A 46 1.61 3.16 3.44
N TYR A 47 0.78 2.16 3.69
CA TYR A 47 0.83 0.86 3.05
C TYR A 47 -0.43 0.64 2.23
N VAL A 48 -0.26 0.10 1.04
CA VAL A 48 -1.34 -0.15 0.08
C VAL A 48 -1.18 -1.52 -0.53
N ILE A 49 -2.29 -2.17 -0.83
CA ILE A 49 -2.27 -3.47 -1.50
C ILE A 49 -2.38 -3.25 -3.01
N VAL A 50 -1.49 -3.90 -3.75
CA VAL A 50 -1.40 -3.83 -5.22
C VAL A 50 -1.16 -5.22 -5.80
N PRO A 51 -1.41 -5.45 -7.10
CA PRO A 51 -1.09 -6.73 -7.72
C PRO A 51 0.42 -7.02 -7.64
N ALA A 52 0.79 -8.29 -7.43
CA ALA A 52 2.18 -8.69 -7.19
C ALA A 52 3.12 -8.36 -8.36
N GLY A 53 2.62 -8.37 -9.60
CA GLY A 53 3.40 -8.04 -10.80
C GLY A 53 3.67 -6.54 -11.01
N ILE A 54 3.08 -5.65 -10.20
CA ILE A 54 3.30 -4.21 -10.30
C ILE A 54 4.45 -3.80 -9.39
N THR A 55 5.45 -3.10 -9.89
CA THR A 55 6.58 -2.59 -9.08
C THR A 55 6.29 -1.22 -8.47
N ASP A 56 7.03 -0.83 -7.44
CA ASP A 56 6.87 0.51 -6.84
C ASP A 56 7.22 1.62 -7.84
N GLN A 57 8.18 1.40 -8.74
CA GLN A 57 8.49 2.35 -9.82
C GLN A 57 7.32 2.52 -10.79
N MET A 58 6.59 1.45 -11.13
CA MET A 58 5.37 1.56 -11.93
C MET A 58 4.30 2.39 -11.21
N LEU A 59 4.16 2.24 -9.88
CA LEU A 59 3.22 3.05 -9.10
C LEU A 59 3.59 4.54 -9.12
N VAL A 60 4.89 4.86 -9.02
CA VAL A 60 5.40 6.24 -9.12
C VAL A 60 5.06 6.85 -10.47
N GLU A 61 5.25 6.12 -11.57
CA GLU A 61 4.90 6.60 -12.90
C GLU A 61 3.38 6.78 -13.07
N VAL A 62 2.58 5.80 -12.65
CA VAL A 62 1.10 5.87 -12.74
C VAL A 62 0.53 7.03 -11.92
N ALA A 63 1.11 7.32 -10.74
CA ALA A 63 0.65 8.40 -9.88
C ALA A 63 0.73 9.78 -10.55
N LYS A 64 1.70 10.01 -11.46
CA LYS A 64 1.83 11.27 -12.22
C LYS A 64 0.62 11.57 -13.10
N PHE A 65 -0.12 10.54 -13.53
CA PHE A 65 -1.29 10.66 -14.39
C PHE A 65 -2.63 10.59 -13.63
N ARG A 66 -2.59 10.66 -12.29
CA ARG A 66 -3.79 10.58 -11.43
C ARG A 66 -3.94 11.85 -10.60
N GLY A 67 -5.17 12.37 -10.54
CA GLY A 67 -5.49 13.51 -9.67
C GLY A 67 -5.12 13.21 -8.21
N SER A 68 -4.44 14.17 -7.57
CA SER A 68 -3.87 14.04 -6.22
C SER A 68 -2.93 12.84 -6.04
N ARG A 69 -2.37 12.29 -7.13
CA ARG A 69 -1.47 11.14 -7.13
C ARG A 69 -2.06 9.86 -6.53
N ARG A 70 -3.40 9.75 -6.52
CA ARG A 70 -4.15 8.57 -6.06
C ARG A 70 -4.12 7.47 -7.12
N PHE A 71 -3.02 6.72 -7.14
CA PHE A 71 -2.82 5.57 -8.00
C PHE A 71 -3.78 4.43 -7.63
N PRO A 72 -4.14 3.54 -8.57
CA PRO A 72 -5.02 2.41 -8.25
C PRO A 72 -4.44 1.52 -7.14
N ALA A 73 -5.23 1.29 -6.11
CA ALA A 73 -4.93 0.38 -4.99
C ALA A 73 -6.20 -0.42 -4.66
N VAL A 74 -6.06 -1.56 -3.99
CA VAL A 74 -7.20 -2.38 -3.56
C VAL A 74 -8.01 -1.64 -2.48
N VAL A 75 -9.33 -1.75 -2.57
CA VAL A 75 -10.31 -1.26 -1.59
C VAL A 75 -11.40 -2.31 -1.39
N TRP A 76 -11.93 -2.47 -0.16
CA TRP A 76 -13.06 -3.35 0.16
C TRP A 76 -13.70 -2.98 1.49
#